data_AF-A0A0S8ES24-F1
#
_entry.id   AF-A0A0S8ES24-F1
#
_cell.length_a   1.000
_cell.length_b   1.000
_cell.length_c   1.000
_cell.angle_alpha   90.00
_cell.angle_beta   90.00
_cell.angle_gamma   90.00
#
_symmetry.space_group_name_H-M   'P 1'
#
loop_
_entity.id
_entity.type
_entity.pdbx_description
1 polymer ?
#
loop_
_entity_poly.entity_id
_entity_poly.type
_entity_poly.pdbx_seq_one_letter_code
_entity_poly.pdbx_strand_id
1 'polypeptide(L)'
;MTVSYSTEGITHVRVRPLALDTGPEGAAVAPGAIEAAWDSAQEGRWHQVYVNGQLSAVTAKPEDRRLVVSAPVGPNGPAEMLLVEIIAVDSPDRWTDFGNLLGGFAEDAGAQVRLTWQAGHYLDSGLESFDVFGDDRTGTIDYGTPLNELPIPARPGGLVPWGYGCGGYGVGAYGEAGAVYGWTTDLLEPGTWRLAVVAVDAAGNRLASAAEVEISVAPLPRLPHNFRLTAYDAQTRRAALAWQPSPDL
;
A
#
# COMPACT_ATOMS: atom_id res chain seq x y z
N MET A 1 -5.38 28.20 19.40
CA MET A 1 -4.40 28.15 18.31
C MET A 1 -5.12 27.50 17.15
N THR A 2 -5.39 28.24 16.08
CA THR A 2 -6.17 27.74 14.95
C THR A 2 -5.32 26.70 14.22
N VAL A 3 -5.87 25.51 14.00
CA VAL A 3 -5.18 24.45 13.26
C VAL A 3 -5.01 24.93 11.81
N SER A 4 -3.77 25.03 11.34
CA SER A 4 -3.42 25.55 10.02
C SER A 4 -3.15 24.45 8.99
N TYR A 5 -3.51 23.20 9.28
CA TYR A 5 -3.47 22.11 8.31
C TYR A 5 -4.86 21.64 7.89
N SER A 6 -4.95 21.01 6.71
CA SER A 6 -6.16 20.32 6.24
C SER A 6 -5.78 19.06 5.44
N THR A 7 -6.55 18.00 5.64
CA THR A 7 -6.54 16.78 4.79
C THR A 7 -7.63 16.82 3.72
N GLU A 8 -8.57 17.77 3.80
CA GLU A 8 -9.70 17.85 2.89
C GLU A 8 -9.27 18.22 1.46
N GLY A 9 -9.89 17.56 0.49
CA GLY A 9 -9.63 17.82 -0.93
C GLY A 9 -8.27 17.31 -1.42
N ILE A 10 -7.55 16.52 -0.61
CA ILE A 10 -6.39 15.73 -1.06
C ILE A 10 -6.91 14.35 -1.47
N THR A 11 -6.66 13.95 -2.71
CA THR A 11 -7.20 12.72 -3.29
C THR A 11 -6.19 12.05 -4.20
N HIS A 12 -6.47 10.82 -4.65
CA HIS A 12 -5.60 10.04 -5.55
C HIS A 12 -4.13 10.00 -5.12
N VAL A 13 -3.87 9.81 -3.82
CA VAL A 13 -2.51 9.59 -3.32
C VAL A 13 -1.98 8.30 -3.94
N ARG A 14 -0.87 8.41 -4.67
CA ARG A 14 -0.19 7.31 -5.34
C ARG A 14 1.23 7.25 -4.85
N VAL A 15 1.65 6.06 -4.45
CA VAL A 15 3.01 5.78 -4.00
C VAL A 15 3.66 4.83 -5.00
N ARG A 16 4.85 5.19 -5.47
CA ARG A 16 5.64 4.35 -6.37
C ARG A 16 7.01 4.10 -5.75
N PRO A 17 7.46 2.85 -5.62
CA PRO A 17 8.84 2.58 -5.22
C PRO A 17 9.79 3.13 -6.28
N LEU A 18 10.80 3.88 -5.85
CA LEU A 18 11.92 4.26 -6.72
C LEU A 18 13.04 3.24 -6.51
N ALA A 19 13.29 2.42 -7.53
CA ALA A 19 14.48 1.60 -7.56
C ALA A 19 15.69 2.54 -7.79
N LEU A 20 16.49 2.73 -6.75
CA LEU A 20 17.74 3.50 -6.85
C LEU A 20 18.92 2.63 -7.26
N ASP A 21 18.79 1.30 -7.12
CA ASP A 21 19.82 0.34 -7.51
C ASP A 21 19.20 -1.02 -7.89
N THR A 22 19.94 -1.81 -8.68
CA THR A 22 19.61 -3.20 -9.02
C THR A 22 20.65 -4.12 -8.40
N GLY A 23 20.18 -5.11 -7.64
CA GLY A 23 21.02 -6.13 -7.04
C GLY A 23 21.68 -7.04 -8.09
N PRO A 24 22.61 -7.91 -7.67
CA PRO A 24 23.43 -8.73 -8.56
C PRO A 24 22.64 -9.69 -9.47
N GLU A 25 21.36 -9.94 -9.19
CA GLU A 25 20.46 -10.76 -10.01
C GLU A 25 19.45 -9.93 -10.84
N GLY A 26 19.61 -8.61 -10.90
CA GLY A 26 18.68 -7.69 -11.57
C GLY A 26 17.40 -7.40 -10.75
N ALA A 27 17.29 -7.94 -9.54
CA ALA A 27 16.23 -7.58 -8.60
C ALA A 27 16.39 -6.13 -8.12
N ALA A 28 15.31 -5.36 -8.06
CA ALA A 28 15.36 -4.02 -7.48
C ALA A 28 15.78 -4.12 -6.00
N VAL A 29 16.82 -3.37 -5.61
CA VAL A 29 17.13 -3.17 -4.18
C VAL A 29 16.01 -2.30 -3.61
N ALA A 30 15.58 -2.61 -2.38
CA ALA A 30 14.46 -1.95 -1.71
C ALA A 30 14.44 -0.43 -1.92
N PRO A 31 13.26 0.18 -2.12
CA PRO A 31 13.18 1.61 -2.34
C PRO A 31 13.63 2.34 -1.06
N GLY A 32 14.86 2.84 -1.03
CA GLY A 32 15.29 3.84 -0.05
C GLY A 32 14.57 5.18 -0.24
N ALA A 33 13.83 5.33 -1.35
CA ALA A 33 12.95 6.43 -1.62
C ALA A 33 11.69 5.94 -2.35
N ILE A 34 10.57 6.59 -2.06
CA ILE A 34 9.34 6.45 -2.81
C ILE A 34 9.01 7.78 -3.48
N GLU A 35 8.26 7.70 -4.56
CA GLU A 35 7.59 8.85 -5.13
C GLU A 35 6.15 8.88 -4.62
N ALA A 36 5.80 9.97 -3.93
CA ALA A 36 4.42 10.28 -3.56
C ALA A 36 3.87 11.30 -4.56
N ALA A 37 2.72 11.01 -5.16
CA ALA A 37 1.98 11.90 -6.04
C ALA A 37 0.52 11.98 -5.60
N TRP A 38 -0.13 13.14 -5.75
CA TRP A 38 -1.51 13.34 -5.29
C TRP A 38 -2.23 14.44 -6.07
N ASP A 39 -3.56 14.44 -5.99
CA ASP A 39 -4.39 15.57 -6.40
C ASP A 39 -4.73 16.42 -5.17
N SER A 40 -4.79 17.75 -5.33
CA SER A 40 -5.22 18.63 -4.23
C SER A 40 -6.00 19.83 -4.73
N ALA A 41 -7.18 20.05 -4.13
CA ALA A 41 -8.00 21.24 -4.31
C ALA A 41 -7.51 22.47 -3.50
N GLN A 42 -6.44 22.32 -2.72
CA GLN A 42 -5.92 23.35 -1.81
C GLN A 42 -4.98 24.31 -2.57
N GLU A 43 -5.56 25.26 -3.31
CA GLU A 43 -4.78 26.25 -4.07
C GLU A 43 -3.96 27.18 -3.17
N GLY A 44 -2.72 27.48 -3.59
CA GLY A 44 -1.83 28.39 -2.85
C GLY A 44 -1.32 27.86 -1.51
N ARG A 45 -1.61 26.60 -1.15
CA ARG A 45 -1.11 25.95 0.07
C ARG A 45 0.06 25.03 -0.23
N TRP A 46 0.94 24.88 0.74
CA TRP A 46 2.07 23.95 0.69
C TRP A 46 1.58 22.58 1.15
N HIS A 47 2.28 21.51 0.76
CA HIS A 47 1.97 20.18 1.22
C HIS A 47 3.14 19.58 1.99
N GLN A 48 2.79 18.82 3.02
CA GLN A 48 3.72 18.01 3.78
C GLN A 48 3.37 16.54 3.55
N VAL A 49 4.39 15.73 3.35
CA VAL A 49 4.26 14.28 3.16
C VAL A 49 4.84 13.59 4.38
N TYR A 50 4.01 12.76 4.98
CA TYR A 50 4.33 11.94 6.14
C TYR A 50 4.46 10.49 5.71
N VAL A 51 5.51 9.82 6.17
CA VAL A 51 5.71 8.38 5.97
C VAL A 51 5.78 7.74 7.36
N ASN A 52 4.87 6.82 7.64
CA ASN A 52 4.75 6.15 8.95
C ASN A 52 4.72 7.15 10.12
N GLY A 53 3.97 8.24 9.97
CA GLY A 53 3.78 9.27 10.99
C GLY A 53 4.89 10.32 11.04
N GLN A 54 5.97 10.15 10.29
CA GLN A 54 7.12 11.06 10.30
C GLN A 54 7.07 12.01 9.11
N LEU A 55 7.26 13.30 9.37
CA LEU A 55 7.44 14.29 8.31
C LEU A 55 8.66 13.92 7.46
N SER A 56 8.42 13.50 6.22
CA SER A 56 9.47 13.02 5.30
C SER A 56 9.82 14.08 4.26
N ALA A 57 8.85 14.88 3.81
CA ALA A 57 9.11 15.97 2.87
C ALA A 57 8.08 17.10 2.93
N VAL A 58 8.48 18.25 2.38
CA VAL A 58 7.64 19.44 2.21
C VAL A 58 7.79 19.93 0.77
N THR A 59 6.70 20.35 0.14
CA THR A 59 6.72 20.93 -1.21
C THR A 59 7.58 22.19 -1.25
N ALA A 60 8.37 22.36 -2.31
CA ALA A 60 9.14 23.58 -2.50
C ALA A 60 8.23 24.75 -2.92
N LYS A 61 7.16 24.45 -3.65
CA LYS A 61 6.15 25.42 -4.11
C LYS A 61 4.73 24.92 -3.86
N PRO A 62 3.74 25.81 -3.71
CA PRO A 62 2.33 25.44 -3.52
C PRO A 62 1.73 24.59 -4.65
N GLU A 63 2.30 24.64 -5.85
CA GLU A 63 1.78 23.91 -7.02
C GLU A 63 2.33 22.48 -7.13
N ASP A 64 3.33 22.11 -6.31
CA ASP A 64 3.94 20.79 -6.36
C ASP A 64 2.91 19.73 -5.94
N ARG A 65 2.76 18.67 -6.74
CA ARG A 65 1.84 17.54 -6.52
C ARG A 65 2.54 16.18 -6.53
N ARG A 66 3.86 16.23 -6.40
CA ARG A 66 4.75 15.08 -6.48
C ARG A 66 6.03 15.38 -5.72
N LEU A 67 6.44 14.46 -4.86
CA LEU A 67 7.69 14.53 -4.11
C LEU A 67 8.37 13.16 -4.09
N VAL A 68 9.70 13.19 -4.14
CA VAL A 68 10.51 12.04 -3.75
C VAL A 68 10.72 12.13 -2.26
N VAL A 69 10.31 11.10 -1.54
CA VAL A 69 10.36 11.05 -0.08
C VAL A 69 11.12 9.81 0.38
N SER A 70 11.85 9.94 1.47
CA SER A 70 12.58 8.81 2.04
C SER A 70 11.58 7.81 2.61
N ALA A 71 11.76 6.55 2.26
CA ALA A 71 11.05 5.45 2.88
C ALA A 71 11.99 4.75 3.88
N PRO A 72 11.54 4.46 5.10
CA PRO A 72 12.32 3.62 6.00
C PRO A 72 12.56 2.26 5.35
N VAL A 73 13.81 1.78 5.43
CA VAL A 73 14.17 0.43 4.99
C VAL A 73 14.24 -0.42 6.24
N GLY A 74 13.34 -1.39 6.35
CA GLY A 74 13.35 -2.36 7.42
C GLY A 74 14.60 -3.22 7.47
N PRO A 75 14.94 -3.77 8.64
CA PRO A 75 16.03 -4.74 8.77
C PRO A 75 15.82 -6.00 7.91
N ASN A 76 14.58 -6.27 7.49
CA ASN A 76 14.18 -7.44 6.69
C ASN A 76 14.00 -7.13 5.19
N GLY A 77 14.37 -5.93 4.71
CA GLY A 77 14.34 -5.57 3.29
C GLY A 77 13.02 -4.89 2.82
N PRO A 78 12.75 -4.90 1.49
CA PRO A 78 11.71 -4.08 0.83
C PRO A 78 10.24 -4.35 1.19
N ALA A 79 9.97 -5.24 2.14
CA ALA A 79 8.63 -5.75 2.44
C ALA A 79 7.89 -4.94 3.52
N GLU A 80 8.40 -3.77 3.92
CA GLU A 80 7.71 -2.97 4.93
C GLU A 80 6.51 -2.23 4.33
N MET A 81 5.38 -2.33 5.04
CA MET A 81 4.22 -1.52 4.78
C MET A 81 4.54 -0.05 5.07
N LEU A 82 4.23 0.81 4.11
CA LEU A 82 4.37 2.25 4.25
C LEU A 82 2.98 2.88 4.28
N LEU A 83 2.68 3.62 5.34
CA LEU A 83 1.55 4.53 5.35
C LEU A 83 2.02 5.91 4.93
N VAL A 84 1.41 6.46 3.88
CA VAL A 84 1.70 7.81 3.39
C VAL A 84 0.48 8.70 3.60
N GLU A 85 0.66 9.75 4.42
CA GLU A 85 -0.34 10.79 4.61
C GLU A 85 0.18 12.11 4.05
N ILE A 86 -0.71 12.87 3.42
CA ILE A 86 -0.38 14.16 2.83
C ILE A 86 -1.37 15.18 3.36
N ILE A 87 -0.85 16.31 3.85
CA ILE A 87 -1.67 17.42 4.35
C ILE A 87 -1.30 18.71 3.63
N ALA A 88 -2.28 19.62 3.54
CA ALA A 88 -2.07 20.98 3.07
C ALA A 88 -1.91 21.93 4.26
N VAL A 89 -0.93 22.82 4.19
CA VAL A 89 -0.56 23.78 5.24
C VAL A 89 -0.33 25.17 4.67
N ASP A 90 -0.50 26.18 5.52
CA ASP A 90 -0.20 27.56 5.14
C ASP A 90 1.32 27.80 5.06
N SER A 91 1.73 28.79 4.26
CA SER A 91 3.15 29.09 4.03
C SER A 91 3.99 29.24 5.30
N PRO A 92 3.52 29.92 6.37
CA PRO A 92 4.28 30.07 7.60
C PRO A 92 4.52 28.74 8.32
N ASP A 93 3.61 27.78 8.15
CA ASP A 93 3.60 26.51 8.87
C ASP A 93 4.19 25.35 8.06
N ARG A 94 4.69 25.61 6.85
CA ARG A 94 5.26 24.57 5.98
C ARG A 94 6.43 23.79 6.62
N TRP A 95 7.08 24.37 7.63
CA TRP A 95 8.18 23.73 8.39
C TRP A 95 7.77 23.29 9.80
N THR A 96 6.51 23.49 10.18
CA THR A 96 5.96 23.00 11.44
C THR A 96 5.56 21.55 11.25
N ASP A 97 6.07 20.66 12.10
CA ASP A 97 5.68 19.25 12.10
C ASP A 97 4.32 19.07 12.80
N PHE A 98 3.33 18.60 12.05
CA PHE A 98 1.96 18.33 12.51
C PHE A 98 1.71 16.84 12.79
N GLY A 99 2.71 15.96 12.67
CA GLY A 99 2.54 14.50 12.75
C GLY A 99 1.81 14.03 14.00
N ASN A 100 2.06 14.66 15.15
CA ASN A 100 1.39 14.34 16.43
C ASN A 100 -0.10 14.73 16.48
N LEU A 101 -0.60 15.46 15.49
CA LEU A 101 -2.00 15.89 15.37
C LEU A 101 -2.76 15.12 14.29
N LEU A 102 -2.05 14.32 13.49
CA LEU A 102 -2.66 13.54 12.42
C LEU A 102 -3.30 12.28 12.99
N GLY A 103 -4.59 12.09 12.70
CA GLY A 103 -5.35 10.90 13.10
C GLY A 103 -5.23 9.74 12.11
N GLY A 104 -4.62 9.96 10.94
CA GLY A 104 -4.42 8.92 9.92
C GLY A 104 -3.45 7.81 10.35
N PHE A 105 -2.68 8.05 11.40
CA PHE A 105 -1.74 7.10 12.02
C PHE A 105 -2.31 6.44 13.28
N ALA A 106 -3.60 6.08 13.25
CA ALA A 106 -4.16 5.30 14.36
C ALA A 106 -3.38 3.99 14.52
N GLU A 107 -3.12 3.56 15.75
CA GLU A 107 -2.28 2.39 16.05
C GLU A 107 -2.88 1.07 15.52
N ASP A 108 -4.17 1.09 15.20
CA ASP A 108 -4.97 0.06 14.57
C ASP A 108 -5.20 0.30 13.07
N ALA A 109 -4.49 1.27 12.47
CA ALA A 109 -4.57 1.51 11.04
C ALA A 109 -4.09 0.26 10.30
N GLY A 110 -5.00 -0.26 9.47
CA GLY A 110 -4.85 -1.47 8.70
C GLY A 110 -3.86 -1.38 7.53
N ALA A 111 -3.97 -2.33 6.62
CA ALA A 111 -3.19 -2.40 5.39
C ALA A 111 -4.09 -2.55 4.16
N GLN A 112 -3.72 -1.92 3.06
CA GLN A 112 -4.17 -2.41 1.76
C GLN A 112 -3.34 -3.62 1.36
N VAL A 113 -4.01 -4.67 0.88
CA VAL A 113 -3.37 -5.91 0.47
C VAL A 113 -3.51 -6.05 -1.03
N ARG A 114 -2.38 -6.27 -1.72
CA ARG A 114 -2.37 -6.57 -3.15
C ARG A 114 -2.39 -8.08 -3.36
N LEU A 115 -3.48 -8.57 -3.93
CA LEU A 115 -3.58 -9.93 -4.46
C LEU A 115 -3.02 -9.96 -5.88
N THR A 116 -2.26 -11.00 -6.19
CA THR A 116 -1.82 -11.31 -7.57
C THR A 116 -2.02 -12.78 -7.83
N TRP A 117 -2.64 -13.12 -8.96
CA TRP A 117 -2.91 -14.50 -9.32
C TRP A 117 -2.71 -14.72 -10.82
N GLN A 118 -2.55 -15.98 -11.18
CA GLN A 118 -2.49 -16.43 -12.57
C GLN A 118 -3.85 -17.00 -12.96
N ALA A 119 -4.38 -16.59 -14.10
CA ALA A 119 -5.61 -17.12 -14.65
C ALA A 119 -5.65 -17.00 -16.18
N GLY A 120 -6.64 -17.61 -16.81
CA GLY A 120 -6.82 -17.55 -18.25
C GLY A 120 -7.99 -18.40 -18.71
N HIS A 121 -8.21 -18.43 -20.02
CA HIS A 121 -9.30 -19.18 -20.65
C HIS A 121 -9.26 -20.69 -20.38
N TYR A 122 -8.11 -21.22 -19.93
CA TYR A 122 -7.97 -22.62 -19.56
C TYR A 122 -8.76 -23.00 -18.32
N LEU A 123 -9.21 -22.02 -17.54
CA LEU A 123 -10.12 -22.24 -16.42
C LEU A 123 -11.55 -22.48 -16.91
N ASP A 124 -11.99 -21.69 -17.89
CA ASP A 124 -13.26 -21.84 -18.59
C ASP A 124 -13.24 -21.04 -19.90
N SER A 125 -13.71 -21.64 -21.00
CA SER A 125 -13.81 -20.97 -22.30
C SER A 125 -14.71 -19.74 -22.30
N GLY A 126 -15.71 -19.72 -21.41
CA GLY A 126 -16.63 -18.63 -21.14
C GLY A 126 -16.16 -17.67 -20.05
N LEU A 127 -14.93 -17.77 -19.54
CA LEU A 127 -14.39 -16.85 -18.54
C LEU A 127 -14.53 -15.39 -18.98
N GLU A 128 -15.14 -14.57 -18.14
CA GLU A 128 -15.45 -13.17 -18.40
C GLU A 128 -14.81 -12.24 -17.36
N SER A 129 -14.88 -12.60 -16.08
CA SER A 129 -14.34 -11.77 -15.00
C SER A 129 -13.92 -12.57 -13.77
N PHE A 130 -13.39 -11.85 -12.77
CA PHE A 130 -13.10 -12.37 -11.44
C PHE A 130 -13.76 -11.51 -10.38
N ASP A 131 -14.26 -12.17 -9.35
CA ASP A 131 -14.72 -11.55 -8.11
C ASP A 131 -13.78 -11.95 -6.96
N VAL A 132 -13.61 -11.04 -6.02
CA VAL A 132 -12.80 -11.23 -4.82
C VAL A 132 -13.71 -11.26 -3.60
N PHE A 133 -13.48 -12.20 -2.69
CA PHE A 133 -14.26 -12.37 -1.47
C PHE A 133 -13.35 -12.39 -0.25
N GLY A 134 -13.93 -12.11 0.91
CA GLY A 134 -13.25 -12.14 2.19
C GLY A 134 -14.07 -12.82 3.27
N ASP A 135 -13.43 -13.14 4.38
CA ASP A 135 -14.09 -13.71 5.55
C ASP A 135 -14.55 -12.68 6.58
N ASP A 136 -14.23 -11.40 6.38
CA ASP A 136 -14.44 -10.33 7.37
C ASP A 136 -13.91 -10.71 8.77
N ARG A 137 -12.80 -11.48 8.79
CA ARG A 137 -12.17 -12.08 9.98
C ARG A 137 -13.08 -13.03 10.79
N THR A 138 -14.16 -13.52 10.19
CA THR A 138 -15.02 -14.55 10.81
C THR A 138 -14.45 -15.96 10.68
N GLY A 139 -13.38 -16.14 9.88
CA GLY A 139 -12.77 -17.42 9.57
C GLY A 139 -13.46 -18.22 8.46
N THR A 140 -14.60 -17.73 7.96
CA THR A 140 -15.35 -18.31 6.84
C THR A 140 -15.58 -17.26 5.76
N ILE A 141 -15.15 -17.54 4.52
CA ILE A 141 -15.33 -16.62 3.39
C ILE A 141 -16.81 -16.45 3.06
N ASP A 142 -17.28 -15.20 3.00
CA ASP A 142 -18.61 -14.86 2.50
C ASP A 142 -18.58 -14.71 0.97
N TYR A 143 -19.01 -15.77 0.27
CA TYR A 143 -19.17 -15.73 -1.19
C TYR A 143 -20.42 -14.95 -1.63
N GLY A 144 -21.27 -14.47 -0.73
CA GLY A 144 -22.45 -13.65 -1.05
C GLY A 144 -22.11 -12.22 -1.46
N THR A 145 -21.03 -11.67 -0.91
CA THR A 145 -20.71 -10.24 -0.98
C THR A 145 -19.28 -10.04 -1.53
N PRO A 146 -19.12 -9.76 -2.84
CA PRO A 146 -17.80 -9.43 -3.39
C PRO A 146 -17.20 -8.19 -2.74
N LEU A 147 -15.89 -8.21 -2.49
CA LEU A 147 -15.11 -7.08 -1.98
C LEU A 147 -14.78 -6.05 -3.05
N ASN A 148 -14.69 -6.47 -4.32
CA ASN A 148 -14.44 -5.56 -5.44
C ASN A 148 -15.75 -4.89 -5.89
N GLU A 149 -15.75 -3.56 -6.00
CA GLU A 149 -16.93 -2.80 -6.46
C GLU A 149 -17.37 -3.16 -7.88
N LEU A 150 -16.40 -3.49 -8.75
CA LEU A 150 -16.62 -3.90 -10.13
C LEU A 150 -15.90 -5.21 -10.42
N PRO A 151 -16.51 -6.14 -11.18
CA PRO A 151 -15.84 -7.37 -11.61
C PRO A 151 -14.54 -7.06 -12.36
N ILE A 152 -13.51 -7.85 -12.06
CA ILE A 152 -12.18 -7.67 -12.66
C ILE A 152 -12.22 -8.36 -14.03
N PRO A 153 -12.12 -7.64 -15.15
CA PRO A 153 -12.28 -8.25 -16.46
C PRO A 153 -11.15 -9.24 -16.75
N ALA A 154 -11.51 -10.44 -17.17
CA ALA A 154 -10.54 -11.44 -17.66
C ALA A 154 -9.91 -11.02 -19.00
N ARG A 155 -10.51 -10.04 -19.69
CA ARG A 155 -10.02 -9.47 -20.95
C ARG A 155 -9.91 -7.94 -20.84
N PRO A 156 -8.89 -7.41 -20.16
CA PRO A 156 -8.70 -5.96 -20.08
C PRO A 156 -8.61 -5.35 -21.49
N GLY A 157 -9.54 -4.44 -21.83
CA GLY A 157 -9.60 -3.81 -23.15
C GLY A 157 -10.15 -4.71 -24.27
N GLY A 158 -10.81 -5.83 -23.95
CA GLY A 158 -11.43 -6.73 -24.93
C GLY A 158 -10.45 -7.60 -25.71
N LEU A 159 -9.16 -7.57 -25.36
CA LEU A 159 -8.15 -8.42 -25.96
C LEU A 159 -8.19 -9.79 -25.27
N VAL A 160 -8.36 -10.85 -26.06
CA VAL A 160 -8.12 -12.22 -25.60
C VAL A 160 -6.60 -12.35 -25.41
N PRO A 161 -6.07 -12.69 -24.23
CA PRO A 161 -4.65 -13.03 -24.14
C PRO A 161 -4.40 -14.23 -25.07
N TRP A 162 -3.61 -14.03 -26.13
CA TRP A 162 -3.51 -14.93 -27.27
C TRP A 162 -2.49 -16.05 -27.06
N GLY A 163 -2.90 -17.32 -27.23
CA GLY A 163 -2.05 -18.39 -27.78
C GLY A 163 -0.79 -18.86 -27.03
N TYR A 164 -0.07 -19.79 -27.67
CA TYR A 164 1.15 -20.43 -27.17
C TYR A 164 2.18 -19.41 -26.64
N GLY A 165 2.61 -19.60 -25.39
CA GLY A 165 3.74 -18.88 -24.83
C GLY A 165 3.47 -17.44 -24.38
N CYS A 166 2.23 -16.97 -24.38
CA CYS A 166 1.86 -15.65 -23.83
C CYS A 166 1.64 -15.63 -22.31
N GLY A 167 1.95 -16.73 -21.63
CA GLY A 167 2.14 -16.83 -20.17
C GLY A 167 3.43 -17.62 -19.89
N GLY A 168 3.85 -17.67 -18.63
CA GLY A 168 5.00 -18.50 -18.23
C GLY A 168 4.85 -19.94 -18.75
N TYR A 169 5.94 -20.55 -19.22
CA TYR A 169 5.90 -21.92 -19.75
C TYR A 169 5.29 -22.88 -18.70
N GLY A 170 4.21 -23.59 -19.05
CA GLY A 170 3.52 -24.53 -18.15
C GLY A 170 2.46 -23.92 -17.22
N VAL A 171 2.15 -22.63 -17.34
CA VAL A 171 1.19 -21.93 -16.46
C VAL A 171 -0.26 -21.97 -17.00
N GLY A 172 -0.46 -22.24 -18.29
CA GLY A 172 -1.78 -22.46 -18.92
C GLY A 172 -1.97 -23.89 -19.42
N ALA A 173 -3.21 -24.25 -19.80
CA ALA A 173 -3.46 -25.50 -20.51
C ALA A 173 -2.75 -25.52 -21.88
N TYR A 174 -2.54 -26.72 -22.42
CA TYR A 174 -1.86 -26.89 -23.71
C TYR A 174 -2.57 -26.11 -24.83
N GLY A 175 -1.90 -25.09 -25.36
CA GLY A 175 -2.45 -24.23 -26.42
C GLY A 175 -3.25 -23.02 -25.92
N GLU A 176 -3.33 -22.79 -24.61
CA GLU A 176 -4.08 -21.71 -23.98
C GLU A 176 -3.19 -20.73 -23.22
N ALA A 177 -3.51 -19.43 -23.31
CA ALA A 177 -2.76 -18.38 -22.62
C ALA A 177 -3.20 -18.23 -21.16
N GLY A 178 -2.23 -18.00 -20.28
CA GLY A 178 -2.44 -17.51 -18.92
C GLY A 178 -1.87 -16.10 -18.77
N ALA A 179 -2.52 -15.26 -17.97
CA ALA A 179 -2.09 -13.92 -17.63
C ALA A 179 -2.00 -13.74 -16.11
N VAL A 180 -1.22 -12.76 -15.69
CA VAL A 180 -1.16 -12.34 -14.28
C VAL A 180 -2.15 -11.21 -14.08
N TYR A 181 -3.03 -11.38 -13.11
CA TYR A 181 -3.98 -10.37 -12.66
C TYR A 181 -3.56 -9.85 -11.30
N GLY A 182 -4.07 -8.68 -10.94
CA GLY A 182 -3.91 -8.17 -9.60
C GLY A 182 -5.02 -7.21 -9.21
N TRP A 183 -5.30 -7.19 -7.92
CA TRP A 183 -6.29 -6.34 -7.30
C TRP A 183 -5.81 -5.97 -5.90
N THR A 184 -6.15 -4.76 -5.46
CA THR A 184 -5.76 -4.24 -4.16
C THR A 184 -7.02 -4.00 -3.35
N THR A 185 -7.05 -4.50 -2.11
CA THR A 185 -8.16 -4.30 -1.19
C THR A 185 -8.29 -2.83 -0.78
N ASP A 186 -9.45 -2.47 -0.25
CA ASP A 186 -9.53 -1.34 0.69
C ASP A 186 -8.70 -1.63 1.95
N LEU A 187 -8.59 -0.63 2.83
CA LEU A 187 -7.85 -0.76 4.07
C LEU A 187 -8.45 -1.88 4.94
N LEU A 188 -7.70 -2.96 5.14
CA LEU A 188 -8.08 -4.07 6.02
C LEU A 188 -7.51 -3.85 7.40
N GLU A 189 -8.35 -3.92 8.44
CA GLU A 189 -7.89 -3.83 9.82
C GLU A 189 -6.83 -4.90 10.18
N PRO A 190 -5.97 -4.64 11.18
CA PRO A 190 -5.04 -5.64 11.68
C PRO A 190 -5.73 -6.94 12.10
N GLY A 191 -5.11 -8.07 11.75
CA GLY A 191 -5.64 -9.40 12.03
C GLY A 191 -5.37 -10.40 10.91
N THR A 192 -5.88 -11.61 11.11
CA THR A 192 -5.83 -12.67 10.09
C THR A 192 -7.06 -12.57 9.19
N TRP A 193 -6.82 -12.55 7.89
CA TRP A 193 -7.86 -12.49 6.87
C TRP A 193 -7.75 -13.70 5.95
N ARG A 194 -8.89 -14.19 5.48
CA ARG A 194 -8.98 -15.16 4.38
C ARG A 194 -9.61 -14.49 3.19
N LEU A 195 -8.90 -14.53 2.07
CA LEU A 195 -9.32 -13.93 0.82
C LEU A 195 -9.43 -15.00 -0.26
N ALA A 196 -10.40 -14.85 -1.15
CA ALA A 196 -10.61 -15.75 -2.27
C ALA A 196 -10.80 -14.99 -3.57
N VAL A 197 -10.27 -15.55 -4.66
CA VAL A 197 -10.57 -15.10 -6.02
C VAL A 197 -11.36 -16.19 -6.73
N VAL A 198 -12.50 -15.82 -7.32
CA VAL A 198 -13.39 -16.72 -8.04
C VAL A 198 -13.58 -16.22 -9.46
N ALA A 199 -13.42 -17.14 -10.42
CA ALA A 199 -13.70 -16.88 -11.82
C ALA A 199 -15.21 -16.87 -12.09
N VAL A 200 -15.64 -15.98 -12.97
CA VAL A 200 -17.04 -15.79 -13.37
C VAL A 200 -17.14 -15.93 -14.89
N ASP A 201 -18.09 -16.75 -15.33
CA ASP A 201 -18.36 -16.96 -16.76
C ASP A 201 -19.20 -15.83 -17.38
N ALA A 202 -19.35 -15.85 -18.70
CA ALA A 202 -20.12 -14.86 -19.46
C ALA A 202 -21.63 -14.88 -19.16
N ALA A 203 -22.15 -15.93 -18.52
CA ALA A 203 -23.52 -16.00 -18.05
C ALA A 203 -23.67 -15.48 -16.60
N GLY A 204 -22.57 -15.07 -15.96
CA GLY A 204 -22.55 -14.60 -14.58
C GLY A 204 -22.46 -15.72 -13.54
N ASN A 205 -22.22 -16.96 -13.96
CA ASN A 205 -22.03 -18.07 -13.02
C ASN A 205 -20.61 -18.06 -12.48
N ARG A 206 -20.48 -18.31 -11.17
CA ARG A 206 -19.19 -18.49 -10.51
C ARG A 206 -18.71 -19.92 -10.69
N LEU A 207 -17.44 -20.09 -11.08
CA LEU A 207 -16.81 -21.40 -11.15
C LEU A 207 -16.64 -21.99 -9.75
N ALA A 208 -16.74 -23.31 -9.64
CA ALA A 208 -16.70 -24.01 -8.35
C ALA A 208 -15.32 -23.95 -7.65
N SER A 209 -14.25 -23.71 -8.40
CA SER A 209 -12.90 -23.58 -7.87
C SER A 209 -12.58 -22.12 -7.52
N ALA A 210 -12.24 -21.88 -6.26
CA ALA A 210 -11.69 -20.62 -5.77
C ALA A 210 -10.19 -20.75 -5.49
N ALA A 211 -9.43 -19.69 -5.74
CA ALA A 211 -8.06 -19.56 -5.25
C ALA A 211 -8.11 -18.81 -3.92
N GLU A 212 -7.83 -19.51 -2.81
CA GLU A 212 -7.88 -18.95 -1.46
C GLU A 212 -6.47 -18.69 -0.90
N VAL A 213 -6.36 -17.65 -0.07
CA VAL A 213 -5.14 -17.31 0.65
C VAL A 213 -5.48 -16.82 2.06
N GLU A 214 -4.70 -17.24 3.04
CA GLU A 214 -4.72 -16.68 4.38
C GLU A 214 -3.56 -15.69 4.52
N ILE A 215 -3.85 -14.49 5.02
CA ILE A 215 -2.88 -13.43 5.22
C ILE A 215 -2.98 -12.89 6.64
N SER A 216 -1.87 -12.38 7.15
CA SER A 216 -1.84 -11.63 8.40
C SER A 216 -1.53 -10.17 8.09
N VAL A 217 -2.47 -9.30 8.45
CA VAL A 217 -2.29 -7.85 8.40
C VAL A 217 -1.76 -7.42 9.76
N ALA A 218 -0.52 -6.94 9.79
CA ALA A 218 0.07 -6.39 11.00
C ALA A 218 -0.40 -4.94 11.20
N PRO A 219 -0.53 -4.48 12.46
CA PRO A 219 -0.65 -3.06 12.74
C PRO A 219 0.63 -2.33 12.29
N LEU A 220 0.52 -1.01 12.13
CA LEU A 220 1.69 -0.20 11.82
C LEU A 220 2.75 -0.33 12.92
N PRO A 221 4.05 -0.45 12.56
CA PRO A 221 5.12 -0.52 13.54
C PRO A 221 5.10 0.72 14.44
N ARG A 222 5.08 0.50 15.75
CA ARG A 222 5.15 1.62 16.70
C ARG A 222 6.56 2.21 16.75
N LEU A 223 6.67 3.52 16.64
CA LEU A 223 7.93 4.20 16.85
C LEU A 223 8.31 4.17 18.34
N PRO A 224 9.61 4.11 18.65
CA PRO A 224 10.08 4.46 19.98
C PRO A 224 9.61 5.88 20.33
N HIS A 225 9.00 6.03 21.50
CA HIS A 225 8.44 7.30 21.96
C HIS A 225 9.14 7.77 23.22
N ASN A 226 8.83 8.99 23.67
CA ASN A 226 9.45 9.62 24.84
C ASN A 226 10.98 9.77 24.74
N PHE A 227 11.48 9.99 23.50
CA PHE A 227 12.89 10.29 23.25
C PHE A 227 13.28 11.61 23.92
N ARG A 228 14.21 11.53 24.88
CA ARG A 228 14.66 12.69 25.65
C ARG A 228 16.14 12.60 26.00
N LEU A 229 16.79 13.76 26.03
CA LEU A 229 18.09 13.91 26.65
C LEU A 229 17.93 13.81 28.17
N THR A 230 18.62 12.85 28.78
CA THR A 230 18.59 12.66 30.24
C THR A 230 19.80 13.27 30.94
N ALA A 231 20.94 13.35 30.24
CA ALA A 231 22.12 14.04 30.72
C ALA A 231 23.03 14.45 29.55
N TYR A 232 23.86 15.46 29.75
CA TYR A 232 24.94 15.82 28.83
C TYR A 232 26.22 16.12 29.62
N ASP A 233 27.30 15.47 29.25
CA ASP A 233 28.64 15.74 29.78
C ASP A 233 29.41 16.62 28.79
N ALA A 234 29.65 17.87 29.19
CA ALA A 234 30.35 18.85 28.37
C ALA A 234 31.86 18.58 28.23
N GLN A 235 32.49 17.87 29.18
CA GLN A 235 33.91 17.53 29.11
C GLN A 235 34.16 16.38 28.14
N THR A 236 33.31 15.35 28.18
CA THR A 236 33.43 14.20 27.25
C THR A 236 32.62 14.37 25.96
N ARG A 237 31.80 15.42 25.86
CA ARG A 237 30.85 15.68 24.74
C ARG A 237 29.92 14.49 24.48
N ARG A 238 29.46 13.84 25.54
CA ARG A 238 28.56 12.69 25.47
C ARG A 238 27.17 13.05 25.99
N ALA A 239 26.16 12.69 25.21
CA ALA A 239 24.76 12.77 25.58
C ALA A 239 24.26 11.40 26.06
N ALA A 240 23.54 11.38 27.17
CA ALA A 240 22.72 10.24 27.59
C ALA A 240 21.29 10.47 27.11
N LEU A 241 20.74 9.48 26.44
CA LEU A 241 19.41 9.52 25.84
C LEU A 241 18.56 8.44 26.50
N ALA A 242 17.28 8.72 26.69
CA ALA A 242 16.29 7.72 27.07
C ALA A 242 15.12 7.76 26.10
N TRP A 243 14.58 6.59 25.80
CA TRP A 243 13.39 6.40 25.00
C TRP A 243 12.65 5.15 25.51
N GLN A 244 11.36 5.05 25.22
CA GLN A 244 10.62 3.80 25.35
C GLN A 244 10.72 3.06 24.02
N PRO A 245 11.15 1.79 24.02
CA PRO A 245 11.27 1.00 22.78
C PRO A 245 9.89 0.78 22.15
N SER A 246 9.90 0.46 20.85
CA SER A 246 8.69 -0.02 20.18
C SER A 246 8.14 -1.24 20.93
N PRO A 247 6.82 -1.34 21.19
CA PRO A 247 6.22 -2.50 21.83
C PRO A 247 6.18 -3.75 20.92
N ASP A 248 6.54 -3.61 19.64
CA ASP A 248 6.38 -4.66 18.63
C ASP A 248 7.72 -5.40 18.33
N LEU A 249 8.66 -5.40 19.29
CA LEU A 249 9.92 -6.17 19.26
C LEU A 249 9.78 -7.56 19.89
#